data_AF-A0A1Z8JMR9-F1
#
_entry.id   AF-A0A1Z8JMR9-F1
#
_cell.length_a   1.000
_cell.length_b   1.000
_cell.length_c   1.000
_cell.angle_alpha   90.00
_cell.angle_beta   90.00
_cell.angle_gamma   90.00
#
_symmetry.space_group_name_H-M   'P 1'
#
loop_
_entity.id
_entity.type
_entity.pdbx_description
1 polymer ?
#
loop_
_entity_poly.entity_id
_entity_poly.type
_entity_poly.pdbx_seq_one_letter_code
_entity_poly.pdbx_strand_id
1 'polypeptide(L)'
;MDQLHYIKSTRCGYCRQKKEIWKSWALQSISETMQDRGYCNSSSITFQGDQLSLRRYEELMKEGWRRSGDFMYKPDLLRSCCRAYTIRTNYELYLEDGYYNKSAKKTMRKFYKSVGCTQNAISTELDDFYHAKEHGGDKGFFTVLLPNTFSYDKFELYKKYQFKVHGDKEEDVDELSFYNFLCLDPFRKEETEDLFDWRLLNKEWTSGQYGEELKKLQGPIHECYFADNKLIAVAVLDILPTSVSSVYFIWDPDYAHLGLGNVSAIREIMLTKVLEKEYYYLGFLIADCEKMIYKAKFGGEIRNFSKRGGDPLWVRLKHVSNQLEDGYFKVFDSEMNDIAEQQYGMDSDCYDSEFVSSFDVVSKTQLFPTPKVIP
;
A
#
# COMPACT_ATOMS: atom_id res chain seq x y z
N MET A 1 9.05 -9.94 -23.78
CA MET A 1 9.36 -8.51 -23.56
C MET A 1 8.03 -7.89 -23.23
N ASP A 2 7.79 -7.66 -21.94
CA ASP A 2 6.49 -7.15 -21.49
C ASP A 2 6.37 -5.71 -21.98
N GLN A 3 5.40 -5.46 -22.86
CA GLN A 3 5.21 -4.14 -23.43
C GLN A 3 4.73 -3.21 -22.31
N LEU A 4 5.53 -2.19 -22.01
CA LEU A 4 5.13 -1.15 -21.07
C LEU A 4 4.10 -0.24 -21.73
N HIS A 5 2.97 -0.09 -21.05
CA HIS A 5 1.91 0.83 -21.43
C HIS A 5 1.85 2.01 -20.48
N TYR A 6 1.30 3.12 -20.95
CA TYR A 6 1.04 4.28 -20.12
C TYR A 6 -0.48 4.51 -20.06
N ILE A 7 -1.05 4.50 -18.86
CA ILE A 7 -2.49 4.70 -18.65
C ILE A 7 -2.71 6.05 -18.01
N LYS A 8 -3.63 6.81 -18.60
CA LYS A 8 -4.13 8.06 -18.03
C LYS A 8 -5.61 7.95 -17.72
N SER A 9 -6.00 8.27 -16.48
CA SER A 9 -7.39 8.27 -16.03
C SER A 9 -8.07 9.60 -16.34
N THR A 10 -9.38 9.57 -16.59
CA THR A 10 -10.22 10.78 -16.67
C THR A 10 -10.53 11.38 -15.30
N ARG A 11 -10.39 10.58 -14.23
CA ARG A 11 -10.66 11.00 -12.85
C ARG A 11 -9.68 10.39 -11.87
N CYS A 12 -9.13 11.23 -11.00
CA CYS A 12 -8.26 10.76 -9.92
C CYS A 12 -9.08 10.03 -8.84
N GLY A 13 -8.69 8.79 -8.50
CA GLY A 13 -9.31 8.01 -7.44
C GLY A 13 -9.12 8.57 -6.03
N TYR A 14 -8.10 9.43 -5.84
CA TYR A 14 -7.77 10.02 -4.55
C TYR A 14 -8.46 11.37 -4.34
N CYS A 15 -8.04 12.42 -5.05
CA CYS A 15 -8.59 13.76 -4.86
C CYS A 15 -9.93 14.00 -5.57
N ARG A 16 -10.31 13.16 -6.55
CA ARG A 16 -11.53 13.31 -7.35
C ARG A 16 -11.71 14.71 -7.95
N GLN A 17 -10.60 15.34 -8.38
CA GLN A 17 -10.54 16.71 -8.93
C GLN A 17 -10.97 17.82 -7.97
N LYS A 18 -10.76 17.62 -6.66
CA LYS A 18 -11.13 18.61 -5.64
C LYS A 18 -10.00 19.54 -5.21
N LYS A 19 -8.77 19.36 -5.73
CA LYS A 19 -7.66 20.28 -5.41
C LYS A 19 -7.81 21.57 -6.20
N GLU A 20 -7.17 22.64 -5.73
CA GLU A 20 -6.94 23.80 -6.57
C GLU A 20 -6.10 23.39 -7.80
N ILE A 21 -6.40 23.95 -8.97
CA ILE A 21 -5.76 23.53 -10.24
C ILE A 21 -4.24 23.60 -10.13
N TRP A 22 -3.71 24.67 -9.54
CA TRP A 22 -2.26 24.84 -9.40
C TRP A 22 -1.60 23.81 -8.47
N LYS A 23 -2.32 23.32 -7.44
CA LYS A 23 -1.90 22.20 -6.57
C LYS A 23 -2.03 20.83 -7.22
N SER A 24 -2.75 20.74 -8.35
CA SER A 24 -2.90 19.50 -9.10
C SER A 24 -1.65 19.18 -9.94
N TRP A 25 -0.76 20.14 -10.15
CA TRP A 25 0.49 19.94 -10.89
C TRP A 25 1.65 19.64 -9.94
N ALA A 26 2.59 18.81 -10.39
CA ALA A 26 3.71 18.36 -9.56
C ALA A 26 4.84 19.38 -9.41
N LEU A 27 4.89 20.39 -10.29
CA LEU A 27 5.89 21.47 -10.29
C LEU A 27 5.21 22.80 -10.61
N GLN A 28 5.72 23.89 -10.05
CA GLN A 28 5.14 25.22 -10.24
C GLN A 28 5.26 25.67 -11.71
N SER A 29 6.41 25.44 -12.33
CA SER A 29 6.65 25.76 -13.75
C SER A 29 5.68 25.03 -14.69
N ILE A 30 5.37 23.76 -14.41
CA ILE A 30 4.33 23.01 -15.12
C ILE A 30 2.96 23.63 -14.87
N SER A 31 2.65 23.97 -13.62
CA SER A 31 1.38 24.60 -13.28
C SER A 31 1.17 25.88 -14.08
N GLU A 32 2.18 26.74 -14.17
CA GLU A 32 2.16 28.01 -14.92
C GLU A 32 1.96 27.78 -16.42
N THR A 33 2.61 26.77 -16.99
CA THR A 33 2.45 26.42 -18.41
C THR A 33 1.07 25.82 -18.72
N MET A 34 0.46 25.13 -17.75
CA MET A 34 -0.76 24.35 -17.95
C MET A 34 -2.03 25.03 -17.39
N GLN A 35 -1.97 26.26 -16.85
CA GLN A 35 -3.10 26.91 -16.16
C GLN A 35 -4.40 26.88 -17.00
N ASP A 36 -4.29 27.10 -18.30
CA ASP A 36 -5.43 27.14 -19.23
C ASP A 36 -5.82 25.77 -19.82
N ARG A 37 -5.07 24.71 -19.52
CA ARG A 37 -5.27 23.35 -20.08
C ARG A 37 -6.07 22.41 -19.18
N GLY A 38 -6.46 22.87 -18.00
CA GLY A 38 -7.38 22.15 -17.11
C GLY A 38 -6.71 21.40 -15.96
N TYR A 39 -7.36 20.35 -15.48
CA TYR A 39 -6.98 19.64 -14.26
C TYR A 39 -6.12 18.40 -14.55
N CYS A 40 -4.96 18.29 -13.89
CA CYS A 40 -4.10 17.11 -13.99
C CYS A 40 -4.78 15.87 -13.39
N ASN A 41 -4.88 14.76 -14.11
CA ASN A 41 -5.51 13.54 -13.59
C ASN A 41 -4.48 12.55 -13.01
N SER A 42 -4.78 11.26 -12.96
CA SER A 42 -3.84 10.22 -12.51
C SER A 42 -3.24 9.54 -13.73
N SER A 43 -1.93 9.34 -13.70
CA SER A 43 -1.20 8.68 -14.77
C SER A 43 -0.26 7.61 -14.21
N SER A 44 -0.16 6.47 -14.87
CA SER A 44 0.65 5.34 -14.42
C SER A 44 1.31 4.62 -15.59
N ILE A 45 2.51 4.10 -15.37
CA ILE A 45 3.15 3.12 -16.25
C ILE A 45 2.66 1.73 -15.81
N THR A 46 2.34 0.85 -16.76
CA THR A 46 1.66 -0.41 -16.48
C THR A 46 2.17 -1.54 -17.38
N PHE A 47 2.09 -2.77 -16.89
CA PHE A 47 2.26 -3.99 -17.69
C PHE A 47 1.52 -5.16 -17.05
N GLN A 48 1.35 -6.24 -17.82
CA GLN A 48 0.77 -7.48 -17.31
C GLN A 48 1.88 -8.34 -16.69
N GLY A 49 1.80 -8.61 -15.38
CA GLY A 49 2.71 -9.52 -14.72
C GLY A 49 2.27 -10.97 -14.92
N ASP A 50 3.11 -11.79 -15.53
CA ASP A 50 2.87 -13.22 -15.68
C ASP A 50 4.12 -14.00 -15.25
N GLN A 51 3.94 -15.02 -14.41
CA GLN A 51 5.02 -15.87 -13.87
C GLN A 51 6.21 -15.08 -13.29
N LEU A 52 5.93 -13.97 -12.59
CA LEU A 52 6.95 -13.18 -11.91
C LEU A 52 7.51 -13.98 -10.73
N SER A 53 8.82 -13.91 -10.50
CA SER A 53 9.32 -14.40 -9.22
C SER A 53 9.01 -13.42 -8.09
N LEU A 54 8.85 -13.91 -6.87
CA LEU A 54 8.61 -13.06 -5.69
C LEU A 54 9.73 -12.02 -5.52
N ARG A 55 10.98 -12.44 -5.75
CA ARG A 55 12.15 -11.55 -5.77
C ARG A 55 12.04 -10.45 -6.82
N ARG A 56 11.62 -10.80 -8.04
CA ARG A 56 11.49 -9.82 -9.13
C ARG A 56 10.43 -8.77 -8.81
N TYR A 57 9.31 -9.19 -8.24
CA TYR A 57 8.29 -8.25 -7.80
C TYR A 57 8.76 -7.37 -6.63
N GLU A 58 9.53 -7.90 -5.69
CA GLU A 58 10.13 -7.10 -4.61
C GLU A 58 11.08 -6.01 -5.15
N GLU A 59 11.89 -6.32 -6.16
CA GLU A 59 12.71 -5.33 -6.89
C GLU A 59 11.85 -4.24 -7.54
N LEU A 60 10.76 -4.63 -8.21
CA LEU A 60 9.81 -3.69 -8.81
C LEU A 60 9.15 -2.81 -7.73
N MET A 61 8.78 -3.36 -6.57
CA MET A 61 8.20 -2.57 -5.49
C MET A 61 9.17 -1.53 -4.92
N LYS A 62 10.46 -1.89 -4.82
CA LYS A 62 11.54 -0.95 -4.47
C LYS A 62 11.66 0.18 -5.48
N GLU A 63 11.31 -0.05 -6.74
CA GLU A 63 11.21 0.96 -7.79
C GLU A 63 9.87 1.73 -7.83
N GLY A 64 8.92 1.39 -6.97
CA GLY A 64 7.61 2.04 -6.85
C GLY A 64 6.48 1.39 -7.65
N TRP A 65 6.67 0.18 -8.15
CA TRP A 65 5.58 -0.62 -8.73
C TRP A 65 4.70 -1.24 -7.64
N ARG A 66 3.43 -1.48 -7.96
CA ARG A 66 2.45 -2.24 -7.17
C ARG A 66 1.61 -3.11 -8.10
N ARG A 67 0.89 -4.07 -7.53
CA ARG A 67 -0.01 -4.95 -8.28
C ARG A 67 -1.48 -4.75 -7.89
N SER A 68 -2.36 -5.16 -8.81
CA SER A 68 -3.80 -5.34 -8.63
C SER A 68 -4.14 -6.65 -9.34
N GLY A 69 -4.25 -7.75 -8.61
CA GLY A 69 -4.14 -9.08 -9.21
C GLY A 69 -2.79 -9.26 -9.88
N ASP A 70 -2.82 -9.51 -11.18
CA ASP A 70 -1.68 -9.66 -12.07
C ASP A 70 -1.34 -8.40 -12.88
N PHE A 71 -2.14 -7.34 -12.74
CA PHE A 71 -1.87 -6.04 -13.34
C PHE A 71 -0.86 -5.25 -12.52
N MET A 72 0.28 -4.89 -13.12
CA MET A 72 1.35 -4.13 -12.48
C MET A 72 1.24 -2.66 -12.87
N TYR A 73 1.37 -1.77 -11.90
CA TYR A 73 1.31 -0.33 -12.12
C TYR A 73 2.31 0.46 -11.26
N LYS A 74 2.82 1.55 -11.83
CA LYS A 74 3.69 2.51 -11.17
C LYS A 74 3.16 3.92 -11.42
N PRO A 75 2.65 4.61 -10.38
CA PRO A 75 2.19 5.99 -10.52
C PRO A 75 3.30 6.90 -11.04
N ASP A 76 2.96 7.74 -12.01
CA ASP A 76 3.82 8.80 -12.50
C ASP A 76 3.64 10.02 -11.61
N LEU A 77 4.64 10.30 -10.78
CA LEU A 77 4.57 11.38 -9.78
C LEU A 77 4.51 12.77 -10.40
N LEU A 78 5.06 12.95 -11.62
CA LEU A 78 5.03 14.23 -12.30
C LEU A 78 3.68 14.48 -12.96
N ARG A 79 3.14 13.45 -13.63
CA ARG A 79 1.90 13.55 -14.42
C ARG A 79 0.65 13.14 -13.65
N SER A 80 0.74 13.10 -12.32
CA SER A 80 -0.38 12.78 -11.44
C SER A 80 -0.67 13.90 -10.43
N CYS A 81 -1.94 14.25 -10.30
CA CYS A 81 -2.38 15.21 -9.28
C CYS A 81 -2.30 14.73 -7.84
N CYS A 82 -2.05 13.45 -7.60
CA CYS A 82 -1.87 12.91 -6.26
C CYS A 82 -0.58 12.12 -6.24
N ARG A 83 0.38 12.61 -5.47
CA ARG A 83 1.75 12.11 -5.47
C ARG A 83 1.82 10.89 -4.55
N ALA A 84 1.82 9.73 -5.17
CA ALA A 84 1.78 8.43 -4.51
C ALA A 84 3.20 7.93 -4.20
N TYR A 85 3.77 8.38 -3.10
CA TYR A 85 5.12 7.98 -2.70
C TYR A 85 5.12 6.58 -2.10
N THR A 86 6.01 5.73 -2.60
CA THR A 86 6.31 4.44 -1.99
C THR A 86 6.80 4.67 -0.57
N ILE A 87 6.06 4.15 0.41
CA ILE A 87 6.42 4.20 1.83
C ILE A 87 6.65 2.79 2.35
N ARG A 88 7.72 2.63 3.14
CA ARG A 88 7.98 1.43 3.91
C ARG A 88 8.40 1.79 5.33
N THR A 89 8.22 0.87 6.25
CA THR A 89 8.71 0.96 7.62
C THR A 89 9.20 -0.41 8.06
N ASN A 90 9.78 -0.50 9.24
CA ASN A 90 10.02 -1.77 9.92
C ASN A 90 9.82 -1.55 11.43
N TYR A 91 10.12 -2.56 12.24
CA TYR A 91 9.87 -2.46 13.67
C TYR A 91 10.69 -1.33 14.32
N GLU A 92 11.97 -1.26 14.02
CA GLU A 92 12.90 -0.28 14.56
C GLU A 92 12.51 1.14 14.15
N LEU A 93 12.26 1.36 12.86
CA LEU A 93 11.83 2.64 12.31
C LEU A 93 10.47 3.08 12.89
N TYR A 94 9.57 2.13 13.14
CA TYR A 94 8.27 2.39 13.77
C TYR A 94 8.41 2.79 15.24
N LEU A 95 9.33 2.17 15.98
CA LEU A 95 9.62 2.56 17.37
C LEU A 95 10.27 3.94 17.46
N GLU A 96 11.18 4.25 16.54
CA GLU A 96 11.92 5.52 16.51
C GLU A 96 11.07 6.70 16.01
N ASP A 97 10.37 6.53 14.89
CA ASP A 97 9.73 7.61 14.13
C ASP A 97 8.20 7.51 14.06
N GLY A 98 7.63 6.37 14.45
CA GLY A 98 6.19 6.18 14.47
C GLY A 98 5.50 7.14 15.44
N TYR A 99 4.35 7.66 15.00
CA TYR A 99 3.53 8.62 15.73
C TYR A 99 3.10 8.02 17.08
N TYR A 100 3.76 8.48 18.15
CA TYR A 100 3.53 8.15 19.56
C TYR A 100 3.28 6.65 19.79
N ASN A 101 4.28 5.92 20.28
CA ASN A 101 4.12 4.60 20.92
C ASN A 101 2.88 4.57 21.87
N LYS A 102 2.57 5.69 22.53
CA LYS A 102 1.33 5.90 23.33
C LYS A 102 0.02 5.77 22.52
N SER A 103 -0.07 6.32 21.31
CA SER A 103 -1.26 6.27 20.44
C SER A 103 -1.49 4.88 19.87
N ALA A 104 -0.42 4.20 19.45
CA ALA A 104 -0.48 2.80 19.01
C ALA A 104 -0.93 1.86 20.14
N LYS A 105 -0.26 1.92 21.29
CA LYS A 105 -0.66 1.18 22.50
C LYS A 105 -2.12 1.46 22.88
N LYS A 106 -2.55 2.73 22.83
CA LYS A 106 -3.96 3.11 23.08
C LYS A 106 -4.92 2.47 22.07
N THR A 107 -4.56 2.45 20.79
CA THR A 107 -5.36 1.84 19.71
C THR A 107 -5.51 0.33 19.95
N MET A 108 -4.40 -0.38 20.17
CA MET A 108 -4.42 -1.83 20.42
C MET A 108 -5.18 -2.19 21.69
N ARG A 109 -4.99 -1.46 22.80
CA ARG A 109 -5.76 -1.69 24.04
C ARG A 109 -7.25 -1.47 23.84
N LYS A 110 -7.64 -0.38 23.16
CA LYS A 110 -9.05 -0.10 22.84
C LYS A 110 -9.63 -1.23 21.99
N PHE A 111 -8.89 -1.67 20.97
CA PHE A 111 -9.28 -2.77 20.11
C PHE A 111 -9.51 -4.06 20.90
N TYR A 112 -8.48 -4.58 21.59
CA TYR A 112 -8.58 -5.83 22.35
C TYR A 112 -9.65 -5.79 23.44
N LYS A 113 -9.83 -4.65 24.11
CA LYS A 113 -10.93 -4.45 25.07
C LYS A 113 -12.31 -4.57 24.40
N SER A 114 -12.46 -4.01 23.20
CA SER A 114 -13.75 -3.99 22.49
C SER A 114 -14.14 -5.36 21.93
N VAL A 115 -13.15 -6.20 21.60
CA VAL A 115 -13.37 -7.55 21.07
C VAL A 115 -13.26 -8.66 22.14
N GLY A 116 -13.38 -8.30 23.42
CA GLY A 116 -13.47 -9.27 24.52
C GLY A 116 -12.14 -9.91 24.97
N CYS A 117 -11.00 -9.53 24.39
CA CYS A 117 -9.68 -10.07 24.74
C CYS A 117 -9.05 -9.28 25.91
N THR A 118 -9.59 -9.45 27.12
CA THR A 118 -9.21 -8.66 28.31
C THR A 118 -7.76 -8.87 28.77
N GLN A 119 -7.18 -10.06 28.58
CA GLN A 119 -5.77 -10.33 28.93
C GLN A 119 -4.81 -9.48 28.09
N ASN A 120 -5.03 -9.42 26.77
CA ASN A 120 -4.21 -8.62 25.86
C ASN A 120 -4.41 -7.11 26.09
N ALA A 121 -5.59 -6.69 26.54
CA ALA A 121 -5.91 -5.28 26.78
C ALA A 121 -5.15 -4.65 27.96
N ILE A 122 -4.56 -5.45 28.86
CA ILE A 122 -3.82 -4.97 30.04
C ILE A 122 -2.35 -4.65 29.70
N SER A 123 -1.84 -5.15 28.58
CA SER A 123 -0.43 -5.01 28.20
C SER A 123 0.07 -3.55 28.20
N THR A 124 1.24 -3.36 28.79
CA THR A 124 1.98 -2.10 28.80
C THR A 124 3.02 -2.00 27.71
N GLU A 125 3.51 -3.12 27.20
CA GLU A 125 4.55 -3.18 26.17
C GLU A 125 4.03 -3.47 24.78
N LEU A 126 4.68 -2.87 23.79
CA LEU A 126 4.28 -3.11 22.41
C LEU A 126 4.56 -4.56 22.03
N ASP A 127 5.68 -5.12 22.54
CA ASP A 127 6.10 -6.51 22.36
C ASP A 127 5.06 -7.55 22.83
N ASP A 128 4.26 -7.25 23.85
CA ASP A 128 3.24 -8.22 24.29
C ASP A 128 2.12 -8.36 23.26
N PHE A 129 1.85 -7.32 22.45
CA PHE A 129 0.88 -7.43 21.37
C PHE A 129 1.38 -8.32 20.22
N TYR A 130 2.69 -8.60 20.14
CA TYR A 130 3.26 -9.57 19.21
C TYR A 130 2.98 -10.99 19.67
N HIS A 131 3.01 -11.24 20.98
CA HIS A 131 2.79 -12.57 21.56
C HIS A 131 1.37 -12.73 22.12
N ALA A 132 0.50 -11.77 21.80
CA ALA A 132 -0.88 -11.75 22.24
C ALA A 132 -1.55 -13.02 21.73
N LYS A 133 -1.89 -13.92 22.65
CA LYS A 133 -2.68 -15.09 22.30
C LYS A 133 -4.00 -14.62 21.73
N GLU A 134 -4.29 -15.13 20.55
CA GLU A 134 -5.60 -15.00 19.95
C GLU A 134 -6.52 -16.01 20.66
N HIS A 135 -7.82 -15.74 20.74
CA HIS A 135 -8.82 -16.45 21.58
C HIS A 135 -9.01 -15.90 23.00
N GLY A 136 -9.88 -14.89 23.12
CA GLY A 136 -10.57 -14.55 24.37
C GLY A 136 -11.90 -15.30 24.51
N GLY A 137 -11.86 -16.57 24.95
CA GLY A 137 -13.08 -17.37 25.20
C GLY A 137 -14.02 -17.53 24.00
N ASP A 138 -15.27 -17.99 24.24
CA ASP A 138 -16.26 -18.37 23.21
C ASP A 138 -16.76 -17.22 22.30
N LYS A 139 -16.36 -15.98 22.60
CA LYS A 139 -16.73 -14.73 21.89
C LYS A 139 -15.50 -13.89 21.53
N GLY A 140 -14.36 -14.55 21.35
CA GLY A 140 -13.07 -13.89 21.21
C GLY A 140 -12.76 -13.36 19.82
N PHE A 141 -11.77 -12.47 19.76
CA PHE A 141 -11.07 -12.15 18.52
C PHE A 141 -9.98 -13.16 18.22
N PHE A 142 -9.87 -13.52 16.94
CA PHE A 142 -8.75 -14.27 16.40
C PHE A 142 -8.55 -13.98 14.92
N THR A 143 -7.39 -14.34 14.41
CA THR A 143 -7.07 -14.25 13.00
C THR A 143 -6.62 -15.59 12.46
N VAL A 144 -6.79 -15.77 11.15
CA VAL A 144 -6.39 -16.97 10.43
C VAL A 144 -5.65 -16.55 9.17
N LEU A 145 -4.44 -17.06 8.98
CA LEU A 145 -3.70 -16.96 7.73
C LEU A 145 -4.25 -18.01 6.76
N LEU A 146 -4.72 -17.56 5.60
CA LEU A 146 -5.30 -18.41 4.56
C LEU A 146 -4.64 -18.13 3.21
N PRO A 147 -4.71 -19.08 2.26
CA PRO A 147 -4.41 -18.79 0.86
C PRO A 147 -5.21 -17.59 0.36
N ASN A 148 -4.67 -16.91 -0.66
CA ASN A 148 -5.34 -15.87 -1.45
C ASN A 148 -6.45 -16.43 -2.38
N THR A 149 -7.26 -17.35 -1.87
CA THR A 149 -8.35 -17.99 -2.62
C THR A 149 -9.69 -17.31 -2.36
N PHE A 150 -10.59 -17.48 -3.33
CA PHE A 150 -11.98 -17.05 -3.22
C PHE A 150 -12.70 -17.78 -2.08
N SER A 151 -13.55 -17.06 -1.37
CA SER A 151 -14.62 -17.65 -0.57
C SER A 151 -15.81 -16.70 -0.52
N TYR A 152 -17.01 -17.27 -0.35
CA TYR A 152 -18.23 -16.47 -0.25
C TYR A 152 -18.17 -15.48 0.94
N ASP A 153 -17.64 -15.88 2.09
CA ASP A 153 -17.51 -14.97 3.24
C ASP A 153 -16.62 -13.76 2.94
N LYS A 154 -15.48 -13.98 2.26
CA LYS A 154 -14.59 -12.88 1.84
C LYS A 154 -15.28 -11.97 0.83
N PHE A 155 -16.02 -12.55 -0.12
CA PHE A 155 -16.73 -11.80 -1.15
C PHE A 155 -17.91 -10.98 -0.60
N GLU A 156 -18.72 -11.53 0.32
CA GLU A 156 -19.80 -10.79 0.97
C GLU A 156 -19.27 -9.59 1.77
N LEU A 157 -18.14 -9.79 2.47
CA LEU A 157 -17.47 -8.70 3.16
C LEU A 157 -16.96 -7.63 2.18
N TYR A 158 -16.36 -8.04 1.07
CA TYR A 158 -15.91 -7.14 0.01
C TYR A 158 -17.04 -6.31 -0.58
N LYS A 159 -18.18 -6.93 -0.95
CA LYS A 159 -19.37 -6.22 -1.43
C LYS A 159 -19.84 -5.17 -0.44
N LYS A 160 -20.00 -5.56 0.82
CA LYS A 160 -20.43 -4.64 1.89
C LYS A 160 -19.48 -3.45 2.00
N TYR A 161 -18.18 -3.71 1.96
CA TYR A 161 -17.15 -2.68 2.02
C TYR A 161 -17.20 -1.74 0.81
N GLN A 162 -17.26 -2.27 -0.42
CA GLN A 162 -17.30 -1.45 -1.64
C GLN A 162 -18.52 -0.54 -1.68
N PHE A 163 -19.70 -1.06 -1.33
CA PHE A 163 -20.94 -0.26 -1.34
C PHE A 163 -20.92 0.84 -0.29
N LYS A 164 -20.45 0.55 0.94
CA LYS A 164 -20.50 1.50 2.05
C LYS A 164 -19.35 2.50 2.08
N VAL A 165 -18.15 2.08 1.68
CA VAL A 165 -16.92 2.88 1.82
C VAL A 165 -16.53 3.56 0.51
N HIS A 166 -16.70 2.86 -0.62
CA HIS A 166 -16.36 3.39 -1.95
C HIS A 166 -17.56 3.98 -2.69
N GLY A 167 -18.77 3.51 -2.37
CA GLY A 167 -20.01 3.93 -3.04
C GLY A 167 -20.19 3.29 -4.41
N ASP A 168 -19.54 2.16 -4.63
CA ASP A 168 -19.63 1.40 -5.87
C ASP A 168 -21.02 0.79 -6.01
N LYS A 169 -21.46 0.56 -7.24
CA LYS A 169 -22.76 -0.02 -7.52
C LYS A 169 -22.68 -1.54 -7.52
N GLU A 170 -23.81 -2.19 -7.28
CA GLU A 170 -23.90 -3.66 -7.28
C GLU A 170 -23.48 -4.28 -8.62
N GLU A 171 -23.79 -3.63 -9.73
CA GLU A 171 -23.38 -4.04 -11.09
C GLU A 171 -21.87 -4.02 -11.33
N ASP A 172 -21.12 -3.26 -10.52
CA ASP A 172 -19.65 -3.12 -10.65
C ASP A 172 -18.89 -4.08 -9.71
N VAL A 173 -19.60 -4.80 -8.83
CA VAL A 173 -18.99 -5.62 -7.77
C VAL A 173 -19.48 -7.07 -7.88
N ASP A 174 -18.81 -7.83 -8.75
CA ASP A 174 -19.07 -9.24 -8.99
C ASP A 174 -17.93 -10.16 -8.50
N GLU A 175 -18.17 -11.47 -8.55
CA GLU A 175 -17.21 -12.49 -8.09
C GLU A 175 -15.91 -12.48 -8.92
N LEU A 176 -16.02 -12.18 -10.22
CA LEU A 176 -14.88 -12.16 -11.13
C LEU A 176 -13.99 -10.96 -10.84
N SER A 177 -14.56 -9.79 -10.57
CA SER A 177 -13.80 -8.58 -10.21
C SER A 177 -13.12 -8.75 -8.85
N PHE A 178 -13.78 -9.39 -7.88
CA PHE A 178 -13.15 -9.78 -6.62
C PHE A 178 -11.98 -10.74 -6.85
N TYR A 179 -12.18 -11.80 -7.65
CA TYR A 179 -11.15 -12.78 -7.94
C TYR A 179 -9.95 -12.15 -8.63
N ASN A 180 -10.18 -11.40 -9.71
CA ASN A 180 -9.14 -10.75 -10.48
C ASN A 180 -8.37 -9.73 -9.65
N PHE A 181 -9.02 -9.04 -8.72
CA PHE A 181 -8.36 -8.02 -7.92
C PHE A 181 -7.56 -8.62 -6.74
N LEU A 182 -8.15 -9.58 -6.01
CA LEU A 182 -7.66 -9.98 -4.70
C LEU A 182 -7.14 -11.41 -4.63
N CYS A 183 -7.59 -12.28 -5.53
CA CYS A 183 -7.19 -13.68 -5.55
C CYS A 183 -6.15 -13.98 -6.63
N LEU A 184 -6.17 -13.25 -7.74
CA LEU A 184 -5.30 -13.53 -8.87
C LEU A 184 -3.83 -13.34 -8.49
N ASP A 185 -3.06 -14.38 -8.77
CA ASP A 185 -1.68 -14.58 -8.35
C ASP A 185 -0.75 -14.49 -9.57
N PRO A 186 0.04 -13.41 -9.73
CA PRO A 186 0.97 -13.25 -10.84
C PRO A 186 2.29 -14.01 -10.68
N PHE A 187 2.46 -14.74 -9.58
CA PHE A 187 3.75 -15.34 -9.25
C PHE A 187 3.92 -16.74 -9.82
N ARG A 188 5.18 -17.17 -9.88
CA ARG A 188 5.54 -18.55 -10.23
C ARG A 188 4.90 -19.51 -9.23
N LYS A 189 4.25 -20.55 -9.76
CA LYS A 189 3.51 -21.51 -8.93
C LYS A 189 4.41 -22.31 -8.00
N GLU A 190 5.65 -22.55 -8.41
CA GLU A 190 6.65 -23.23 -7.59
C GLU A 190 7.07 -22.42 -6.35
N GLU A 191 6.80 -21.10 -6.33
CA GLU A 191 7.08 -20.21 -5.18
C GLU A 191 5.85 -19.96 -4.30
N THR A 192 4.67 -20.48 -4.65
CA THR A 192 3.40 -20.10 -4.01
C THR A 192 2.42 -21.25 -3.72
N GLU A 193 2.37 -22.31 -4.53
CA GLU A 193 1.37 -23.37 -4.41
C GLU A 193 1.83 -24.55 -3.53
N ASP A 194 0.91 -25.01 -2.66
CA ASP A 194 1.04 -26.20 -1.80
C ASP A 194 2.33 -26.28 -0.95
N LEU A 195 2.95 -25.13 -0.68
CA LEU A 195 4.21 -25.06 0.07
C LEU A 195 4.05 -25.21 1.59
N PHE A 196 2.83 -25.04 2.12
CA PHE A 196 2.63 -24.88 3.56
C PHE A 196 1.50 -25.74 4.12
N ASP A 197 1.74 -26.29 5.32
CA ASP A 197 0.67 -26.80 6.17
C ASP A 197 -0.01 -25.63 6.89
N TRP A 198 -1.12 -25.15 6.31
CA TRP A 198 -1.93 -24.07 6.86
C TRP A 198 -2.44 -24.33 8.27
N ARG A 199 -2.64 -25.58 8.67
CA ARG A 199 -3.08 -25.92 10.02
C ARG A 199 -1.94 -25.74 11.02
N LEU A 200 -0.73 -26.17 10.66
CA LEU A 200 0.47 -25.96 11.48
C LEU A 200 0.81 -24.47 11.59
N LEU A 201 0.79 -23.75 10.46
CA LEU A 201 1.01 -22.30 10.43
C LEU A 201 0.05 -21.56 11.38
N ASN A 202 -1.25 -21.83 11.28
CA ASN A 202 -2.23 -21.16 12.13
C ASN A 202 -2.11 -21.57 13.61
N LYS A 203 -1.62 -22.77 13.91
CA LYS A 203 -1.33 -23.17 15.29
C LYS A 203 -0.17 -22.34 15.87
N GLU A 204 0.92 -22.16 15.12
CA GLU A 204 2.04 -21.31 15.53
C GLU A 204 1.59 -19.86 15.70
N TRP A 205 0.88 -19.34 14.70
CA TRP A 205 0.34 -17.98 14.66
C TRP A 205 -0.54 -17.65 15.87
N THR A 206 -1.60 -18.42 16.10
CA THR A 206 -2.59 -18.16 17.17
C THR A 206 -2.03 -18.38 18.57
N SER A 207 -1.04 -19.26 18.71
CA SER A 207 -0.42 -19.58 20.01
C SER A 207 0.58 -18.53 20.50
N GLY A 208 1.05 -17.64 19.62
CA GLY A 208 2.16 -16.71 19.88
C GLY A 208 3.52 -17.40 19.96
N GLN A 209 3.62 -18.68 19.55
CA GLN A 209 4.85 -19.48 19.49
C GLN A 209 5.24 -19.70 18.03
N TYR A 210 6.13 -18.85 17.54
CA TYR A 210 6.49 -18.78 16.12
C TYR A 210 7.64 -19.74 15.81
N GLY A 211 7.35 -20.78 15.01
CA GLY A 211 8.31 -21.79 14.60
C GLY A 211 8.92 -21.50 13.24
N GLU A 212 9.72 -22.46 12.76
CA GLU A 212 10.41 -22.35 11.47
C GLU A 212 9.45 -22.44 10.28
N GLU A 213 8.28 -23.05 10.44
CA GLU A 213 7.31 -23.15 9.34
C GLU A 213 6.73 -21.79 9.00
N LEU A 214 6.36 -21.00 10.01
CA LEU A 214 5.88 -19.63 9.80
C LEU A 214 6.93 -18.77 9.10
N LYS A 215 8.22 -18.89 9.44
CA LYS A 215 9.30 -18.12 8.79
C LYS A 215 9.51 -18.44 7.31
N LYS A 216 9.13 -19.63 6.86
CA LYS A 216 9.18 -20.01 5.43
C LYS A 216 8.05 -19.40 4.62
N LEU A 217 7.01 -18.86 5.26
CA LEU A 217 5.85 -18.29 4.60
C LEU A 217 6.28 -17.27 3.55
N GLN A 218 5.81 -17.46 2.32
CA GLN A 218 6.07 -16.63 1.16
C GLN A 218 4.87 -16.70 0.22
N GLY A 219 4.74 -15.70 -0.65
CA GLY A 219 3.64 -15.59 -1.60
C GLY A 219 2.44 -14.79 -1.07
N PRO A 220 1.38 -14.70 -1.89
CA PRO A 220 0.18 -13.96 -1.57
C PRO A 220 -0.68 -14.72 -0.55
N ILE A 221 -1.12 -14.02 0.50
CA ILE A 221 -1.95 -14.59 1.57
C ILE A 221 -3.08 -13.65 1.96
N HIS A 222 -4.13 -14.20 2.56
CA HIS A 222 -5.17 -13.43 3.24
C HIS A 222 -5.08 -13.67 4.75
N GLU A 223 -4.81 -12.63 5.53
CA GLU A 223 -5.06 -12.67 6.98
C GLU A 223 -6.52 -12.31 7.24
N CYS A 224 -7.29 -13.26 7.74
CA CYS A 224 -8.72 -13.12 7.98
C CYS A 224 -8.99 -12.87 9.46
N TYR A 225 -9.70 -11.80 9.77
CA TYR A 225 -9.96 -11.31 11.12
C TYR A 225 -11.37 -11.69 11.56
N PHE A 226 -11.49 -12.43 12.66
CA PHE A 226 -12.75 -12.88 13.21
C PHE A 226 -13.02 -12.26 14.58
N ALA A 227 -14.24 -11.80 14.80
CA ALA A 227 -14.75 -11.41 16.10
C ALA A 227 -16.17 -11.97 16.26
N ASP A 228 -16.48 -12.56 17.42
CA ASP A 228 -17.77 -13.24 17.65
C ASP A 228 -18.11 -14.27 16.55
N ASN A 229 -17.09 -15.01 16.07
CA ASN A 229 -17.18 -15.97 14.95
C ASN A 229 -17.64 -15.38 13.61
N LYS A 230 -17.58 -14.06 13.44
CA LYS A 230 -17.87 -13.36 12.19
C LYS A 230 -16.59 -12.85 11.56
N LEU A 231 -16.43 -13.00 10.25
CA LEU A 231 -15.35 -12.36 9.49
C LEU A 231 -15.60 -10.84 9.45
N ILE A 232 -14.72 -10.07 10.09
CA ILE A 232 -14.84 -8.61 10.22
C ILE A 232 -13.79 -7.84 9.40
N ALA A 233 -12.71 -8.49 8.99
CA ALA A 233 -11.72 -7.89 8.09
C ALA A 233 -10.89 -8.96 7.36
N VAL A 234 -10.29 -8.56 6.25
CA VAL A 234 -9.34 -9.34 5.46
C VAL A 234 -8.20 -8.41 5.04
N ALA A 235 -6.98 -8.73 5.47
CA ALA A 235 -5.76 -8.13 4.92
C ALA A 235 -5.24 -9.01 3.79
N VAL A 236 -5.05 -8.42 2.61
CA VAL A 236 -4.48 -9.05 1.43
C VAL A 236 -3.01 -8.65 1.36
N LEU A 237 -2.12 -9.63 1.54
CA LEU A 237 -0.70 -9.41 1.76
C LEU A 237 0.13 -10.19 0.75
N ASP A 238 1.26 -9.63 0.33
CA ASP A 238 2.34 -10.38 -0.32
C ASP A 238 3.49 -10.58 0.66
N ILE A 239 3.84 -11.83 0.95
CA ILE A 239 5.01 -12.17 1.74
C ILE A 239 6.17 -12.43 0.79
N LEU A 240 7.14 -11.52 0.78
CA LEU A 240 8.25 -11.50 -0.17
C LEU A 240 9.55 -11.96 0.51
N PRO A 241 10.65 -12.13 -0.26
CA PRO A 241 11.89 -12.63 0.30
C PRO A 241 12.38 -11.84 1.52
N THR A 242 12.35 -10.50 1.46
CA THR A 242 12.82 -9.64 2.55
C THR A 242 11.76 -8.70 3.10
N SER A 243 10.50 -8.79 2.64
CA SER A 243 9.47 -7.84 3.04
C SER A 243 8.05 -8.41 3.10
N VAL A 244 7.16 -7.71 3.78
CA VAL A 244 5.71 -7.91 3.72
C VAL A 244 5.09 -6.70 3.01
N SER A 245 4.19 -6.92 2.06
CA SER A 245 3.51 -5.84 1.33
C SER A 245 2.02 -5.88 1.55
N SER A 246 1.44 -4.75 1.96
CA SER A 246 -0.02 -4.58 2.02
C SER A 246 -0.56 -4.28 0.63
N VAL A 247 -1.37 -5.19 0.07
CA VAL A 247 -2.01 -5.02 -1.23
C VAL A 247 -3.36 -4.32 -1.07
N TYR A 248 -4.20 -4.85 -0.19
CA TYR A 248 -5.52 -4.30 0.08
C TYR A 248 -6.02 -4.69 1.48
N PHE A 249 -6.92 -3.89 2.04
CA PHE A 249 -7.52 -4.16 3.34
C PHE A 249 -9.03 -3.92 3.28
N ILE A 250 -9.80 -4.98 3.51
CA ILE A 250 -11.26 -4.96 3.51
C ILE A 250 -11.73 -5.14 4.94
N TRP A 251 -12.73 -4.39 5.37
CA TRP A 251 -13.26 -4.50 6.72
C TRP A 251 -14.76 -4.20 6.77
N ASP A 252 -15.44 -4.74 7.78
CA ASP A 252 -16.88 -4.59 7.95
C ASP A 252 -17.20 -3.18 8.48
N PRO A 253 -17.94 -2.35 7.72
CA PRO A 253 -18.35 -1.01 8.12
C PRO A 253 -18.98 -0.89 9.52
N ASP A 254 -19.64 -1.95 10.01
CA ASP A 254 -20.26 -1.97 11.34
C ASP A 254 -19.19 -1.90 12.47
N TYR A 255 -17.96 -2.30 12.15
CA TYR A 255 -16.80 -2.28 13.04
C TYR A 255 -15.89 -1.06 12.82
N ALA A 256 -16.34 -0.02 12.10
CA ALA A 256 -15.57 1.21 11.83
C ALA A 256 -14.97 1.84 13.10
N HIS A 257 -15.71 1.78 14.21
CA HIS A 257 -15.35 2.34 15.50
C HIS A 257 -14.08 1.70 16.13
N LEU A 258 -13.68 0.52 15.65
CA LEU A 258 -12.48 -0.19 16.06
C LEU A 258 -11.20 0.31 15.37
N GLY A 259 -11.32 1.04 14.26
CA GLY A 259 -10.16 1.54 13.52
C GLY A 259 -9.29 0.42 12.93
N LEU A 260 -9.94 -0.60 12.33
CA LEU A 260 -9.31 -1.84 11.87
C LEU A 260 -8.12 -1.64 10.92
N GLY A 261 -8.11 -0.59 10.10
CA GLY A 261 -6.95 -0.28 9.25
C GLY A 261 -5.67 0.07 10.03
N ASN A 262 -5.80 0.75 11.19
CA ASN A 262 -4.64 0.98 12.06
C ASN A 262 -4.20 -0.29 12.77
N VAL A 263 -5.17 -1.14 13.16
CA VAL A 263 -4.88 -2.43 13.79
C VAL A 263 -4.13 -3.33 12.81
N SER A 264 -4.58 -3.42 11.55
CA SER A 264 -3.93 -4.19 10.49
C SER A 264 -2.51 -3.71 10.25
N ALA A 265 -2.29 -2.41 10.07
CA ALA A 265 -0.94 -1.87 9.85
C ALA A 265 0.02 -2.19 11.00
N ILE A 266 -0.44 -2.10 12.26
CA ILE A 266 0.38 -2.48 13.43
C ILE A 266 0.70 -3.97 13.39
N ARG A 267 -0.29 -4.82 13.09
CA ARG A 267 -0.11 -6.27 13.00
C ARG A 267 0.79 -6.69 11.85
N GLU A 268 0.72 -6.02 10.70
CA GLU A 268 1.58 -6.29 9.55
C GLU A 268 3.04 -5.89 9.83
N ILE A 269 3.28 -4.83 10.62
CA ILE A 269 4.62 -4.51 11.17
C ILE A 269 5.06 -5.59 12.16
N MET A 270 4.14 -6.16 12.95
CA MET A 270 4.47 -7.27 13.84
C MET A 270 4.81 -8.54 13.06
N LEU A 271 4.08 -8.81 11.98
CA LEU A 271 4.29 -9.94 11.10
C LEU A 271 5.69 -9.91 10.49
N THR A 272 6.22 -8.75 10.08
CA THR A 272 7.61 -8.68 9.58
C THR A 272 8.62 -9.14 10.62
N LYS A 273 8.43 -8.78 11.90
CA LYS A 273 9.32 -9.24 12.98
C LYS A 273 9.24 -10.76 13.17
N VAL A 274 8.02 -11.31 13.15
CA VAL A 274 7.77 -12.75 13.31
C VAL A 274 8.36 -13.56 12.16
N LEU A 275 8.24 -13.05 10.93
CA LEU A 275 8.74 -13.68 9.72
C LEU A 275 10.21 -13.35 9.41
N GLU A 276 10.89 -12.61 10.29
CA GLU A 276 12.27 -12.13 10.09
C GLU A 276 12.46 -11.37 8.75
N LYS A 277 11.46 -10.57 8.37
CA LYS A 277 11.47 -9.71 7.19
C LYS A 277 11.94 -8.31 7.56
N GLU A 278 12.71 -7.70 6.66
CA GLU A 278 13.37 -6.41 6.89
C GLU A 278 12.40 -5.23 6.83
N TYR A 279 11.41 -5.26 5.93
CA TYR A 279 10.49 -4.13 5.73
C TYR A 279 9.04 -4.54 5.58
N TYR A 280 8.17 -3.65 6.01
CA TYR A 280 6.74 -3.62 5.72
C TYR A 280 6.44 -2.48 4.73
N TYR A 281 5.87 -2.80 3.57
CA TYR A 281 5.42 -1.83 2.57
C TYR A 281 3.93 -1.52 2.74
N LEU A 282 3.60 -0.27 3.07
CA LEU A 282 2.21 0.18 3.31
C LEU A 282 1.50 0.60 2.01
N GLY A 283 2.06 0.26 0.85
CA GLY A 283 1.64 0.83 -0.43
C GLY A 283 2.19 2.24 -0.64
N PHE A 284 1.30 3.20 -0.91
CA PHE A 284 1.64 4.59 -1.17
C PHE A 284 1.21 5.52 -0.03
N LEU A 285 2.03 6.54 0.25
CA LEU A 285 1.70 7.73 1.02
C LEU A 285 1.35 8.86 0.04
N ILE A 286 0.20 9.51 0.25
CA ILE A 286 -0.18 10.74 -0.46
C ILE A 286 -0.41 11.79 0.61
N ALA A 287 0.51 12.74 0.72
CA ALA A 287 0.59 13.66 1.87
C ALA A 287 -0.63 14.57 1.99
N ASP A 288 -1.17 14.99 0.85
CA ASP A 288 -2.32 15.90 0.73
C ASP A 288 -3.64 15.15 0.49
N CYS A 289 -3.73 13.90 0.93
CA CYS A 289 -4.94 13.07 0.83
C CYS A 289 -5.35 12.52 2.20
N GLU A 290 -6.53 12.93 2.69
CA GLU A 290 -7.08 12.51 3.99
C GLU A 290 -7.12 10.99 4.17
N LYS A 291 -7.41 10.23 3.10
CA LYS A 291 -7.50 8.77 3.13
C LYS A 291 -6.13 8.08 3.21
N MET A 292 -5.05 8.76 2.85
CA MET A 292 -3.72 8.16 2.65
C MET A 292 -2.68 8.71 3.61
N ILE A 293 -2.88 9.91 4.17
CA ILE A 293 -1.96 10.55 5.12
C ILE A 293 -1.78 9.77 6.42
N TYR A 294 -2.74 8.91 6.79
CA TYR A 294 -2.64 8.10 8.01
C TYR A 294 -1.39 7.21 8.04
N LYS A 295 -0.85 6.82 6.87
CA LYS A 295 0.35 5.97 6.77
C LYS A 295 1.59 6.65 7.33
N ALA A 296 1.65 7.97 7.28
CA ALA A 296 2.72 8.74 7.91
C ALA A 296 2.79 8.51 9.43
N LYS A 297 1.69 8.06 10.05
CA LYS A 297 1.65 7.76 11.48
C LYS A 297 2.48 6.55 11.89
N PHE A 298 2.86 5.69 10.94
CA PHE A 298 3.71 4.52 11.23
C PHE A 298 5.20 4.81 11.04
N GLY A 299 5.56 6.08 10.81
CA GLY A 299 6.94 6.49 10.59
C GLY A 299 7.51 5.84 9.32
N GLY A 300 8.80 5.53 9.35
CA GLY A 300 9.47 4.84 8.26
C GLY A 300 10.17 5.79 7.29
N GLU A 301 10.18 5.39 6.03
CA GLU A 301 10.92 6.05 4.98
C GLU A 301 10.19 6.02 3.64
N ILE A 302 10.43 7.04 2.85
CA ILE A 302 9.89 7.19 1.50
C ILE A 302 11.00 7.03 0.48
N ARG A 303 10.63 6.52 -0.69
CA ARG A 303 11.57 6.40 -1.81
C ARG A 303 11.92 7.78 -2.35
N ASN A 304 13.22 8.04 -2.49
CA ASN A 304 13.77 9.18 -3.18
C ASN A 304 14.22 8.78 -4.60
N PHE A 305 13.99 9.67 -5.57
CA PHE A 305 14.17 9.41 -6.99
C PHE A 305 15.51 9.97 -7.53
N SER A 306 16.42 10.36 -6.63
CA SER A 306 17.61 11.14 -7.00
C SER A 306 18.77 10.38 -7.63
N LYS A 307 18.68 9.05 -7.75
CA LYS A 307 19.77 8.24 -8.31
C LYS A 307 19.31 7.52 -9.57
N ARG A 308 19.94 7.85 -10.71
CA ARG A 308 19.88 7.03 -11.93
C ARG A 308 20.82 5.83 -11.74
N GLY A 309 20.24 4.65 -11.53
CA GLY A 309 20.98 3.38 -11.37
C GLY A 309 21.46 3.08 -9.94
N GLY A 310 21.51 1.79 -9.59
CA GLY A 310 21.81 1.29 -8.24
C GLY A 310 20.58 1.21 -7.33
N ASP A 311 20.81 0.85 -6.06
CA ASP A 311 19.72 0.70 -5.09
C ASP A 311 18.95 2.02 -4.89
N PRO A 312 17.61 1.98 -4.79
CA PRO A 312 16.82 3.16 -4.50
C PRO A 312 17.28 3.84 -3.22
N LEU A 313 17.39 5.15 -3.27
CA LEU A 313 17.63 5.94 -2.06
C LEU A 313 16.33 6.02 -1.26
N TRP A 314 16.43 5.79 0.05
CA TRP A 314 15.32 5.93 0.99
C TRP A 314 15.62 7.04 1.98
N VAL A 315 14.60 7.85 2.27
CA VAL A 315 14.72 9.01 3.15
C VAL A 315 13.73 8.88 4.28
N ARG A 316 14.21 9.06 5.52
CA ARG A 316 13.38 9.01 6.73
C ARG A 316 12.28 10.05 6.64
N LEU A 317 11.03 9.63 6.82
CA LEU A 317 9.86 10.47 6.61
C LEU A 317 9.88 11.73 7.50
N LYS A 318 10.38 11.62 8.74
CA LYS A 318 10.48 12.76 9.67
C LYS A 318 11.41 13.88 9.19
N HIS A 319 12.35 13.62 8.29
CA HIS A 319 13.27 14.63 7.76
C HIS A 319 12.68 15.41 6.58
N VAL A 320 11.60 14.88 5.97
CA VAL A 320 11.02 15.40 4.74
C VAL A 320 9.53 15.67 4.85
N SER A 321 8.93 15.53 6.04
CA SER A 321 7.48 15.67 6.23
C SER A 321 6.97 17.03 5.80
N ASN A 322 7.66 18.10 6.17
CA ASN A 322 7.28 19.48 5.85
C ASN A 322 7.38 19.75 4.34
N GLN A 323 8.38 19.14 3.70
CA GLN A 323 8.62 19.20 2.27
C GLN A 323 7.53 18.46 1.47
N LEU A 324 6.76 17.58 2.11
CA LEU A 324 5.62 16.89 1.50
C LEU A 324 4.27 17.57 1.75
N GLU A 325 4.16 18.53 2.68
CA GLU A 325 2.88 19.09 3.15
C GLU A 325 2.06 19.73 2.02
N ASP A 326 2.72 20.41 1.09
CA ASP A 326 2.06 21.05 -0.06
C ASP A 326 1.83 20.07 -1.24
N GLY A 327 2.18 18.80 -1.06
CA GLY A 327 2.00 17.76 -2.06
C GLY A 327 3.00 17.80 -3.22
N TYR A 328 3.97 18.72 -3.20
CA TYR A 328 5.06 18.78 -4.17
C TYR A 328 6.14 17.76 -3.81
N PHE A 329 6.57 16.93 -4.77
CA PHE A 329 7.72 16.08 -4.53
C PHE A 329 8.99 16.87 -4.77
N LYS A 330 9.74 17.03 -3.70
CA LYS A 330 11.10 17.50 -3.75
C LYS A 330 11.96 16.24 -3.90
N VAL A 331 12.60 16.05 -5.06
CA VAL A 331 13.63 15.02 -5.20
C VAL A 331 14.81 15.52 -4.40
N PHE A 332 15.40 14.70 -3.55
CA PHE A 332 16.46 15.18 -2.67
C PHE A 332 17.84 14.61 -3.01
N ASP A 333 18.90 15.40 -2.91
CA ASP A 333 20.27 14.86 -2.94
C ASP A 333 20.61 14.10 -1.63
N SER A 334 21.87 13.70 -1.47
CA SER A 334 22.35 13.05 -0.23
C SER A 334 22.30 13.98 1.00
N GLU A 335 22.29 15.29 0.79
CA GLU A 335 22.24 16.33 1.82
C GLU A 335 20.81 16.82 2.10
N MET A 336 19.80 16.15 1.51
CA MET A 336 18.38 16.46 1.62
C MET A 336 17.96 17.79 0.99
N ASN A 337 18.72 18.30 0.01
CA ASN A 337 18.35 19.49 -0.75
C ASN A 337 17.39 19.16 -1.89
N ASP A 338 16.38 19.98 -2.09
CA ASP A 338 15.40 19.85 -3.18
C ASP A 338 16.02 20.18 -4.54
N ILE A 339 16.03 19.20 -5.45
CA ILE A 339 16.61 19.27 -6.79
C ILE A 339 15.62 18.79 -7.87
N ALA A 340 14.32 18.72 -7.56
CA ALA A 340 13.31 18.10 -8.42
C ALA A 340 13.33 18.64 -9.87
N GLU A 341 13.27 19.96 -10.05
CA GLU A 341 13.17 20.58 -11.38
C GLU A 341 14.37 20.25 -12.27
N GLN A 342 15.58 20.36 -11.72
CA GLN A 342 16.82 20.05 -12.43
C GLN A 342 16.93 18.56 -12.75
N GLN A 343 16.53 17.70 -11.81
CA GLN A 343 16.67 16.26 -11.94
C GLN A 343 15.64 15.60 -12.86
N TYR A 344 14.43 16.15 -12.91
CA TYR A 344 13.43 15.73 -13.90
C TYR A 344 13.73 16.25 -15.31
N GLY A 345 14.88 16.91 -15.51
CA GLY A 345 15.34 17.37 -16.81
C GLY A 345 14.50 18.53 -17.35
N MET A 346 13.94 19.36 -16.45
CA MET A 346 13.10 20.49 -16.83
C MET A 346 13.94 21.75 -16.99
N ASP A 347 14.67 21.82 -18.09
CA ASP A 347 15.24 23.07 -18.58
C ASP A 347 14.09 23.99 -19.07
N SER A 348 14.28 25.32 -19.02
CA SER A 348 13.26 26.25 -19.56
C SER A 348 13.01 26.03 -21.06
N ASP A 349 13.95 25.38 -21.75
CA ASP A 349 13.92 25.16 -23.20
C ASP A 349 13.47 23.74 -23.61
N CYS A 350 13.21 22.83 -22.67
CA CYS A 350 12.89 21.42 -22.97
C CYS A 350 11.38 21.09 -22.97
N TYR A 351 10.51 22.11 -22.93
CA TYR A 351 9.07 21.95 -23.11
C TYR A 351 8.73 21.71 -24.58
N ASP A 352 9.08 20.53 -25.11
CA ASP A 352 8.59 20.15 -26.42
C ASP A 352 7.06 19.92 -26.37
N SER A 353 6.41 19.97 -27.53
CA SER A 353 4.96 19.79 -27.63
C SER A 353 4.49 18.40 -27.21
N GLU A 354 5.34 17.37 -27.28
CA GLU A 354 5.01 16.00 -26.89
C GLU A 354 4.95 15.85 -25.36
N PHE A 355 5.89 16.44 -24.63
CA PHE A 355 5.90 16.45 -23.17
C PHE A 355 4.69 17.21 -22.63
N VAL A 356 4.42 18.43 -23.13
CA VAL A 356 3.27 19.23 -22.70
C VAL A 356 1.96 18.50 -23.00
N SER A 357 1.81 17.91 -24.20
CA SER A 357 0.59 17.17 -24.56
C SER A 357 0.36 15.91 -23.73
N SER A 358 1.41 15.29 -23.18
CA SER A 358 1.27 14.15 -22.25
C SER A 358 0.48 14.51 -20.98
N PHE A 359 0.39 15.80 -20.64
CA PHE A 359 -0.37 16.30 -19.50
C PHE A 359 -1.83 16.70 -19.82
N ASP A 360 -2.25 16.72 -21.09
CA ASP A 360 -3.59 17.15 -21.51
C ASP A 360 -4.72 16.27 -20.96
N VAL A 361 -5.87 16.87 -20.63
CA VAL A 361 -7.03 16.15 -20.10
C VAL A 361 -7.54 15.12 -21.13
N VAL A 362 -7.64 13.85 -20.73
CA VAL A 362 -8.22 12.80 -21.56
C VAL A 362 -9.72 12.69 -21.34
N SER A 363 -10.47 12.48 -22.42
CA SER A 363 -11.94 12.32 -22.39
C SER A 363 -12.40 10.91 -21.98
N LYS A 364 -11.51 9.91 -22.12
CA LYS A 364 -11.68 8.52 -21.66
C LYS A 364 -10.32 8.00 -21.18
N THR A 365 -10.32 6.96 -20.35
CA THR A 365 -9.06 6.30 -19.97
C THR A 365 -8.39 5.75 -21.23
N GLN A 366 -7.16 6.19 -21.50
CA GLN A 366 -6.43 5.85 -22.71
C GLN A 366 -5.11 5.17 -22.36
N LEU A 367 -4.79 4.12 -23.13
CA LEU A 367 -3.48 3.49 -23.18
C LEU A 367 -2.65 4.23 -24.24
N PHE A 368 -1.65 4.98 -23.80
CA PHE A 368 -0.68 5.60 -24.71
C PHE A 368 0.45 4.61 -25.01
N PRO A 369 1.03 4.65 -26.23
CA PRO A 369 2.29 3.96 -26.49
C PRO A 369 3.37 4.47 -25.53
N THR A 370 4.38 3.64 -25.25
CA THR A 370 5.47 3.93 -24.30
C THR A 370 6.02 5.34 -24.55
N PRO A 371 5.98 6.26 -23.56
CA PRO A 371 6.63 7.56 -23.71
C PRO A 371 8.10 7.31 -24.08
N LYS A 372 8.61 7.97 -25.11
CA LYS A 372 10.06 7.97 -25.34
C LYS A 372 10.69 8.53 -24.07
N VAL A 373 11.42 7.68 -23.34
CA VAL A 373 12.22 8.13 -22.20
C VAL A 373 13.26 9.07 -22.80
N ILE A 374 13.11 10.37 -22.55
CA ILE A 374 14.10 11.35 -22.95
C ILE A 374 15.37 11.01 -22.15
N PRO A 375 16.53 10.81 -22.81
CA PRO A 375 17.74 10.23 -22.22
C PRO A 375 18.20 10.80 -20.88
#